data_AF-A0AAD7NX31-F1
#
_entry.id   AF-A0AAD7NX31-F1
#
_cell.length_a   1.000
_cell.length_b   1.000
_cell.length_c   1.000
_cell.angle_alpha   90.00
_cell.angle_beta   90.00
_cell.angle_gamma   90.00
#
_symmetry.space_group_name_H-M   'P 1'
#
loop_
_entity.id
_entity.type
_entity.pdbx_description
1 polymer ?
#
loop_
_entity_poly.entity_id
_entity_poly.type
_entity_poly.pdbx_seq_one_letter_code
_entity_poly.pdbx_strand_id
1 'polypeptide(L)' 'MSLRFCNRSLRYADAYAKGMNRREAAYATKKYRSHRSIPNDYLADFERSGAIEVFRSLRQL' A
#
# COMPACT_ATOMS: atom_id res chain seq x y z
N MET A 1 2.82 -23.65 -3.85
CA MET A 1 2.65 -22.24 -3.41
C MET A 1 1.47 -22.14 -2.46
N SER A 2 1.62 -21.54 -1.28
CA SER A 2 0.48 -21.35 -0.36
C SER A 2 -0.41 -20.20 -0.83
N LEU A 3 -1.73 -20.34 -0.68
CA LEU A 3 -2.70 -19.28 -1.03
C LEU A 3 -2.40 -17.95 -0.32
N ARG A 4 -1.79 -18.00 0.87
CA ARG A 4 -1.36 -16.82 1.63
C ARG A 4 -0.26 -16.04 0.91
N PHE A 5 0.68 -16.73 0.28
CA PHE A 5 1.74 -16.08 -0.51
C PHE A 5 1.16 -15.42 -1.77
N CYS A 6 0.34 -16.16 -2.53
CA CYS A 6 -0.30 -15.62 -3.74
C CYS A 6 -1.15 -14.38 -3.44
N ASN A 7 -1.95 -14.41 -2.37
CA ASN A 7 -2.78 -13.27 -1.96
C ASN A 7 -1.94 -12.05 -1.56
N ARG A 8 -0.77 -12.25 -0.94
CA ARG A 8 0.15 -11.14 -0.61
C ARG A 8 0.75 -10.54 -1.88
N SER A 9 1.18 -11.38 -2.82
CA SER A 9 1.75 -10.92 -4.10
C SER A 9 0.72 -10.15 -4.93
N LEU A 10 -0.54 -10.60 -4.98
CA LEU A 10 -1.62 -9.92 -5.69
C LEU A 10 -1.88 -8.51 -5.15
N ARG A 11 -1.80 -8.30 -3.82
CA ARG A 11 -1.94 -6.96 -3.23
C ARG A 11 -0.80 -6.02 -3.58
N TYR A 12 0.44 -6.52 -3.63
CA TYR A 12 1.56 -5.72 -4.12
C TYR A 12 1.40 -5.39 -5.60
N ALA A 13 0.95 -6.35 -6.42
CA ALA A 13 0.67 -6.11 -7.83
C ALA A 13 -0.43 -5.04 -8.03
N ASP A 14 -1.53 -5.12 -7.28
CA ASP A 14 -2.61 -4.13 -7.29
C ASP A 14 -2.12 -2.74 -6.83
N ALA A 15 -1.27 -2.69 -5.80
CA ALA A 15 -0.66 -1.45 -5.34
C ALA A 15 0.20 -0.79 -6.43
N TYR A 16 1.05 -1.56 -7.10
CA TYR A 16 1.90 -1.04 -8.18
C TYR A 16 1.09 -0.65 -9.41
N ALA A 17 0.04 -1.40 -9.76
CA ALA A 17 -0.88 -1.04 -10.85
C ALA A 17 -1.57 0.31 -10.60
N LYS A 18 -1.79 0.68 -9.33
CA LYS A 18 -2.34 1.97 -8.91
C LYS A 18 -1.29 3.09 -8.80
N GLY A 19 -0.04 2.82 -9.12
CA GLY A 19 1.05 3.81 -9.07
C GLY A 19 1.60 4.07 -7.67
N MET A 20 1.32 3.19 -6.70
CA MET A 20 1.85 3.33 -5.34
C MET A 20 3.37 3.12 -5.30
N ASN A 21 4.05 3.90 -4.48
CA ASN A 21 5.48 3.70 -4.24
C ASN A 21 5.72 2.46 -3.34
N ARG A 22 6.94 1.90 -3.34
CA ARG A 22 7.29 0.64 -2.63
C ARG A 22 6.88 0.63 -1.15
N ARG A 23 7.02 1.77 -0.49
CA ARG A 23 6.69 1.94 0.94
C ARG A 23 5.18 2.09 1.17
N GLU A 24 4.46 2.76 0.27
CA GLU A 24 2.99 2.86 0.29
C GLU A 24 2.37 1.49 0.04
N ALA A 25 2.90 0.77 -0.96
CA ALA A 25 2.51 -0.60 -1.24
C ALA A 25 2.72 -1.49 0.00
N ALA A 26 3.84 -1.37 0.71
CA ALA A 26 4.08 -2.12 1.95
C ALA A 26 3.06 -1.81 3.05
N TYR A 27 2.71 -0.54 3.24
CA TYR A 27 1.66 -0.13 4.18
C TYR A 27 0.29 -0.67 3.78
N ALA A 28 -0.12 -0.46 2.53
CA ALA A 28 -1.41 -0.89 2.01
C ALA A 28 -1.58 -2.41 2.11
N THR A 29 -0.53 -3.17 1.77
CA THR A 29 -0.54 -4.64 1.88
C THR A 29 -0.69 -5.11 3.33
N LYS A 30 -0.11 -4.37 4.28
CA LYS A 30 -0.20 -4.67 5.72
C LYS A 30 -1.57 -4.28 6.30
N LYS A 31 -2.09 -3.11 5.95
CA LYS A 31 -3.37 -2.58 6.43
C LYS A 31 -4.57 -3.34 5.84
N TYR A 32 -4.58 -3.54 4.53
CA TYR A 32 -5.66 -4.21 3.82
C TYR A 32 -5.45 -5.73 3.72
N ARG A 33 -4.86 -6.35 4.75
CA ARG A 33 -4.57 -7.80 4.76
C ARG A 33 -5.83 -8.67 4.66
N SER A 34 -7.00 -8.14 4.97
CA SER A 34 -8.28 -8.85 4.81
C SER A 34 -8.95 -8.56 3.47
N HIS A 35 -8.62 -7.45 2.81
CA HIS A 35 -9.16 -7.11 1.49
C HIS A 35 -8.31 -7.77 0.40
N ARG A 36 -8.93 -8.18 -0.71
CA ARG A 36 -8.21 -8.72 -1.88
C ARG A 36 -7.71 -7.61 -2.80
N SER A 37 -8.41 -6.48 -2.82
CA SER A 37 -8.02 -5.27 -3.53
C SER A 37 -7.79 -4.14 -2.54
N ILE A 38 -6.85 -3.25 -2.86
CA ILE A 38 -6.66 -2.01 -2.12
C ILE A 38 -7.76 -1.04 -2.56
N PRO A 39 -8.52 -0.44 -1.63
CA PRO A 39 -9.54 0.55 -1.98
C PRO A 39 -8.94 1.74 -2.72
N ASN A 40 -9.70 2.38 -3.62
CA ASN A 40 -9.22 3.58 -4.32
C ASN A 40 -9.00 4.76 -3.36
N ASP A 41 -9.73 4.80 -2.24
CA ASP A 41 -9.59 5.81 -1.18
C ASP A 41 -8.40 5.57 -0.24
N TYR A 42 -7.48 4.65 -0.61
CA TYR A 42 -6.30 4.36 0.21
C TYR A 42 -5.48 5.60 0.51
N LEU A 43 -5.44 6.58 -0.42
CA LEU A 43 -4.74 7.85 -0.25
C LEU A 43 -5.26 8.65 0.94
N ALA A 44 -6.59 8.72 1.12
CA ALA A 44 -7.19 9.42 2.26
C ALA A 44 -6.88 8.70 3.58
N ASP A 45 -6.93 7.37 3.58
CA ASP A 45 -6.54 6.55 4.73
C ASP A 45 -5.04 6.64 5.05
N PHE A 46 -4.23 6.91 4.03
CA PHE A 46 -2.79 7.08 4.12
C PHE A 46 -2.42 8.46 4.64
N GLU A 47 -3.09 9.51 4.16
CA GLU A 47 -3.01 10.89 4.68
C GLU A 47 -3.37 10.94 6.17
N ARG A 48 -4.53 10.35 6.54
CA ARG A 48 -4.98 10.27 7.95
C ARG A 48 -4.01 9.53 8.85
N SER A 49 -3.20 8.63 8.30
CA SER A 49 -2.23 7.88 9.10
C SER A 49 -0.99 8.70 9.48
N GLY A 50 -0.85 9.92 8.96
CA GLY A 50 0.35 10.76 9.14
C GLY A 50 1.58 10.23 8.41
N ALA A 51 1.48 9.05 7.78
CA ALA A 51 2.59 8.45 7.04
C ALA A 51 3.01 9.35 5.87
N ILE A 52 2.08 10.08 5.24
CA ILE A 52 2.38 11.01 4.13
C ILE A 52 3.33 12.13 4.54
N GLU A 53 3.24 12.66 5.75
CA GLU A 53 4.17 13.72 6.19
C GLU A 53 5.60 13.19 6.31
N VAL A 54 5.75 11.96 6.81
CA VAL A 54 7.03 11.23 6.78
C VAL A 54 7.48 10.95 5.34
N PHE A 55 6.56 10.73 4.40
CA PHE A 55 6.90 10.55 2.99
C PHE A 55 7.38 11.84 2.32
N ARG A 56 6.75 12.98 2.59
CA ARG A 56 7.11 14.27 2.00
C ARG A 56 8.47 14.76 2.51
N SER A 57 8.79 14.55 3.80
CA SER A 57 10.09 14.90 4.36
C SER A 57 11.24 14.06 3.77
N LEU A 58 10.97 12.81 3.37
CA LEU A 58 11.94 11.91 2.74
C LEU A 58 12.10 12.09 1.23
N ARG A 59 11.35 13.03 0.62
CA ARG A 59 11.37 13.33 -0.82
C ARG A 59 12.34 14.47 -1.20
N GLN A 60 13.09 15.02 -0.23
CA GLN A 60 14.09 16.10 -0.46
C GLN A 60 15.51 15.59 -0.82
N LEU A 61 15.63 14.43 -1.47
CA LEU A 61 16.88 14.00 -2.11
C LEU A 61 16.65 13.80 -3.61
#